data_AF-A0A075B4Y7-F1
#
_entry.id   AF-A0A075B4Y7-F1
#
_cell.length_a   1.000
_cell.length_b   1.000
_cell.length_c   1.000
_cell.angle_alpha   90.00
_cell.angle_beta   90.00
_cell.angle_gamma   90.00
#
_symmetry.space_group_name_H-M   'P 1'
#
loop_
_entity.id
_entity.type
_entity.pdbx_description
1 polymer ?
#
loop_
_entity_poly.entity_id
_entity_poly.type
_entity_poly.pdbx_seq_one_letter_code
_entity_poly.pdbx_strand_id
1 'polypeptide(L)'
;MFISEKPEFFDDVFELTRKIYRSQSPTNSSYRIPSGRTKAETLLLEEEFFKKYEDLGNMIFQVEELRKEKEILKKEVHESMIQLRRMRRIFKEADSLLSDVLKGMASLEEEDYFLDVSQFSDVEKREAREELEWAMVFVHTSCIFGFQEKHSSFGEFPFHYDDEWPNSDSWSIADTIEQIEKIKSMVDTIWRDVLRRADLIREIMNVKMRDIPRCLVISSAKEFDERNKSETKENRLSHVEYYSNLRPYKFDEEIVKRWQKFSDKYLPKE
;
A
#
# COMPACT_ATOMS: atom_id res chain seq x y z
N MET A 1 16.79 44.07 -17.67
CA MET A 1 16.14 42.92 -18.33
C MET A 1 15.30 42.26 -17.26
N PHE A 2 14.01 42.61 -17.17
CA PHE A 2 13.08 41.96 -16.24
C PHE A 2 12.35 40.88 -17.02
N ILE A 3 12.79 39.63 -16.84
CA ILE A 3 11.94 38.46 -17.08
C ILE A 3 11.23 38.23 -15.75
N SER A 4 9.92 38.43 -15.71
CA SER A 4 9.10 38.01 -14.57
C SER A 4 7.71 37.68 -15.13
N GLU A 5 7.57 36.38 -15.37
CA GLU A 5 6.41 35.56 -15.03
C GLU A 5 5.04 36.05 -15.55
N LYS A 6 4.58 35.35 -16.59
CA LYS A 6 3.14 35.24 -16.88
C LYS A 6 2.42 34.85 -15.57
N PRO A 7 1.37 35.55 -15.14
CA PRO A 7 0.50 35.00 -14.12
C PRO A 7 -0.30 33.86 -14.76
N GLU A 8 0.14 32.63 -14.53
CA GLU A 8 -0.65 31.40 -14.74
C GLU A 8 -1.76 31.33 -13.67
N PHE A 9 -2.68 32.31 -13.72
CA PHE A 9 -3.86 32.36 -12.86
C PHE A 9 -5.09 31.90 -13.67
N PHE A 10 -5.57 30.70 -13.34
CA PHE A 10 -6.95 30.19 -13.29
C PHE A 10 -7.89 30.42 -14.47
N ASP A 11 -7.96 29.54 -15.48
CA ASP A 11 -8.88 29.74 -16.61
C ASP A 11 -10.32 30.14 -16.22
N ASP A 12 -11.02 29.48 -15.28
CA ASP A 12 -12.42 29.85 -14.97
C ASP A 12 -12.58 31.10 -14.08
N VAL A 13 -11.82 31.20 -12.97
CA VAL A 13 -11.90 32.35 -12.05
C VAL A 13 -11.27 33.59 -12.69
N PHE A 14 -10.19 33.43 -13.46
CA PHE A 14 -9.59 34.49 -14.26
C PHE A 14 -10.48 34.86 -15.43
N GLU A 15 -11.15 33.93 -16.12
CA GLU A 15 -12.12 34.30 -17.15
C GLU A 15 -13.29 35.09 -16.58
N LEU A 16 -13.86 34.68 -15.43
CA LEU A 16 -14.92 35.45 -14.78
C LEU A 16 -14.41 36.80 -14.28
N THR A 17 -13.24 36.84 -13.64
CA THR A 17 -12.59 38.08 -13.19
C THR A 17 -12.26 39.00 -14.38
N ARG A 18 -11.84 38.44 -15.52
CA ARG A 18 -11.58 39.16 -16.77
C ARG A 18 -12.86 39.64 -17.42
N LYS A 19 -13.96 38.88 -17.36
CA LYS A 19 -15.30 39.33 -17.78
C LYS A 19 -15.76 40.50 -16.92
N ILE A 20 -15.58 40.41 -15.60
CA ILE A 20 -15.82 41.50 -14.63
C ILE A 20 -14.96 42.73 -15.00
N TYR A 21 -13.64 42.60 -15.16
CA TYR A 21 -12.76 43.73 -15.52
C TYR A 21 -13.06 44.32 -16.91
N ARG A 22 -13.42 43.51 -17.90
CA ARG A 22 -13.87 43.98 -19.23
C ARG A 22 -15.20 44.73 -19.15
N SER A 23 -16.10 44.30 -18.28
CA SER A 23 -17.36 45.02 -18.01
C SER A 23 -17.16 46.29 -17.18
N GLN A 24 -16.05 46.39 -16.42
CA GLN A 24 -15.64 47.54 -15.61
C GLN A 24 -14.83 48.62 -16.36
N SER A 25 -14.72 48.58 -17.69
CA SER A 25 -14.26 49.75 -18.45
C SER A 25 -15.39 50.47 -19.18
N PRO A 26 -16.35 51.11 -18.48
CA PRO A 26 -16.61 52.50 -18.76
C PRO A 26 -15.46 53.29 -18.12
N THR A 27 -14.47 53.70 -18.93
CA THR A 27 -13.63 54.83 -18.54
C THR A 27 -14.57 55.91 -18.00
N ASN A 28 -14.28 56.41 -16.80
CA ASN A 28 -14.97 57.47 -16.07
C ASN A 28 -15.15 58.81 -16.85
N SER A 29 -15.00 58.81 -18.18
CA SER A 29 -14.92 59.99 -19.02
C SER A 29 -16.17 60.33 -19.82
N SER A 30 -17.26 59.53 -19.84
CA SER A 30 -18.49 59.99 -20.53
C SER A 30 -19.77 59.19 -20.27
N TYR A 31 -20.30 59.19 -19.04
CA TYR A 31 -21.76 59.14 -18.89
C TYR A 31 -22.28 60.57 -18.81
N ARG A 32 -22.28 61.28 -19.95
CA ARG A 32 -23.16 62.44 -20.11
C ARG A 32 -24.49 61.89 -20.61
N ILE A 33 -25.55 62.07 -19.82
CA ILE A 33 -26.92 61.92 -20.33
C ILE A 33 -27.03 62.92 -21.51
N PRO A 34 -27.19 62.47 -22.76
CA PRO A 34 -27.30 63.39 -23.89
C PRO A 34 -28.55 64.25 -23.68
N SER A 35 -28.41 65.58 -23.73
CA SER A 35 -29.55 66.49 -23.65
C SER A 35 -30.42 66.30 -24.89
N GLY A 36 -31.68 65.87 -24.70
CA GLY A 36 -32.66 65.67 -25.78
C GLY A 36 -33.41 64.33 -25.79
N ARG A 37 -33.18 63.43 -24.83
CA ARG A 37 -33.90 62.15 -24.73
C ARG A 37 -35.28 62.27 -24.10
N THR A 38 -36.20 61.41 -24.54
CA THR A 38 -37.52 61.25 -23.92
C THR A 38 -37.42 60.46 -22.61
N LYS A 39 -38.39 60.65 -21.71
CA LYS A 39 -38.43 59.95 -20.41
C LYS A 39 -38.38 58.42 -20.55
N ALA A 40 -38.93 57.87 -21.64
CA ALA A 40 -38.91 56.45 -21.94
C ALA A 40 -37.50 55.93 -22.29
N GLU A 41 -36.72 56.70 -23.06
CA GLU A 41 -35.35 56.33 -23.41
C GLU A 41 -34.40 56.37 -22.21
N THR A 42 -34.62 57.29 -21.27
CA THR A 42 -33.87 57.33 -20.00
C THR A 42 -34.17 56.12 -19.13
N LEU A 43 -35.44 55.72 -19.02
CA LEU A 43 -35.86 54.55 -18.22
C LEU A 43 -35.30 53.23 -18.78
N LEU A 44 -35.31 53.04 -20.10
CA LEU A 44 -34.73 51.84 -20.73
C LEU A 44 -33.22 51.71 -20.46
N LEU A 45 -32.50 52.84 -20.48
CA LEU A 45 -31.07 52.86 -20.16
C LEU A 45 -30.78 52.61 -18.68
N GLU A 46 -31.64 53.12 -17.79
CA GLU A 46 -31.58 52.81 -16.37
C GLU A 46 -31.82 51.32 -16.14
N GLU A 47 -32.83 50.70 -16.75
CA GLU A 47 -33.11 49.26 -16.68
C GLU A 47 -31.94 48.41 -17.21
N GLU A 48 -31.38 48.75 -18.38
CA GLU A 48 -30.20 48.07 -18.93
C GLU A 48 -28.97 48.20 -18.02
N PHE A 49 -28.82 49.36 -17.36
CA PHE A 49 -27.74 49.59 -16.41
C PHE A 49 -27.96 48.76 -15.14
N PHE A 50 -29.14 48.80 -14.53
CA PHE A 50 -29.48 47.98 -13.35
C PHE A 50 -29.27 46.48 -13.61
N LYS A 51 -29.72 45.99 -14.77
CA LYS A 51 -29.51 44.58 -15.16
C LYS A 51 -28.03 44.21 -15.25
N LYS A 52 -27.19 45.08 -15.82
CA LYS A 52 -25.72 44.85 -15.87
C LYS A 52 -25.09 44.82 -14.47
N TYR A 53 -25.57 45.63 -13.53
CA TYR A 53 -25.09 45.59 -12.14
C TYR A 53 -25.53 44.34 -11.39
N GLU A 54 -26.75 43.87 -11.64
CA GLU A 54 -27.26 42.61 -11.10
C GLU A 54 -26.45 41.42 -11.63
N ASP A 55 -26.21 41.37 -12.94
CA ASP A 55 -25.36 40.35 -13.58
C ASP A 55 -23.94 40.36 -13.01
N LEU A 56 -23.37 41.54 -12.74
CA LEU A 56 -22.06 41.70 -12.12
C LEU A 56 -22.05 41.18 -10.67
N GLY A 57 -23.09 41.50 -9.89
CA GLY A 57 -23.26 41.00 -8.53
C GLY A 57 -23.34 39.49 -8.49
N ASN A 58 -24.10 38.88 -9.41
CA ASN A 58 -24.20 37.43 -9.56
C ASN A 58 -22.86 36.79 -9.93
N MET A 59 -22.09 37.39 -10.84
CA MET A 59 -20.75 36.91 -11.19
C MET A 59 -19.77 37.00 -10.00
N ILE A 60 -19.79 38.09 -9.22
CA ILE A 60 -18.96 38.22 -8.02
C ILE A 60 -19.31 37.13 -7.00
N PHE A 61 -20.60 36.90 -6.78
CA PHE A 61 -21.06 35.85 -5.87
C PHE A 61 -20.59 34.45 -6.31
N GLN A 62 -20.73 34.12 -7.60
CA GLN A 62 -20.23 32.86 -8.15
C GLN A 62 -18.71 32.70 -7.98
N VAL A 63 -17.93 33.77 -8.15
CA VAL A 63 -16.48 33.74 -7.90
C VAL A 63 -16.18 33.44 -6.42
N GLU A 64 -16.93 34.01 -5.49
CA GLU A 64 -16.75 33.73 -4.06
C GLU A 64 -17.10 32.28 -3.71
N GLU A 65 -18.15 31.72 -4.29
CA GLU A 65 -18.53 30.31 -4.10
C GLU A 65 -17.44 29.37 -4.64
N LEU A 66 -16.97 29.59 -5.88
CA LEU A 66 -15.91 28.78 -6.48
C LEU A 66 -14.59 28.87 -5.69
N ARG A 67 -14.28 30.03 -5.11
CA ARG A 67 -13.11 30.17 -4.21
C ARG A 67 -13.26 29.34 -2.95
N LYS A 68 -14.44 29.31 -2.33
CA LYS A 68 -14.71 28.49 -1.15
C LYS A 68 -14.58 27.00 -1.47
N GLU A 69 -15.17 26.57 -2.59
CA GLU A 69 -15.08 25.19 -3.06
C GLU A 69 -13.64 24.75 -3.30
N LYS A 70 -12.84 25.60 -3.97
CA LYS A 70 -11.42 25.32 -4.20
C LYS A 70 -10.63 25.17 -2.90
N GLU A 71 -10.87 26.01 -1.90
CA GLU A 71 -10.20 25.89 -0.59
C GLU A 71 -10.59 24.61 0.16
N ILE A 72 -11.83 24.13 0.01
CA ILE A 72 -12.25 22.83 0.55
C ILE A 72 -11.50 21.70 -0.15
N LEU A 73 -11.47 21.69 -1.49
CA LEU A 73 -10.80 20.66 -2.27
C LEU A 73 -9.28 20.63 -2.01
N LYS A 74 -8.63 21.79 -1.82
CA LYS A 74 -7.20 21.83 -1.43
C LYS A 74 -6.94 21.11 -0.11
N LYS A 75 -7.83 21.27 0.88
CA LYS A 75 -7.71 20.55 2.15
C LYS A 75 -7.88 19.04 1.95
N GLU A 76 -8.86 18.63 1.15
CA GLU A 76 -9.09 17.21 0.86
C GLU A 76 -7.92 16.56 0.11
N VAL A 77 -7.31 17.26 -0.85
CA VAL A 77 -6.05 16.82 -1.49
C VAL A 77 -4.97 16.64 -0.43
N HIS A 78 -4.76 17.63 0.43
CA HIS A 78 -3.74 17.56 1.47
C HIS A 78 -3.95 16.37 2.43
N GLU A 79 -5.19 16.13 2.86
CA GLU A 79 -5.53 14.99 3.71
C GLU A 79 -5.30 13.66 2.98
N SER A 80 -5.70 13.55 1.71
CA SER A 80 -5.48 12.38 0.87
C SER A 80 -3.98 12.08 0.69
N MET A 81 -3.15 13.11 0.56
CA MET A 81 -1.68 12.96 0.53
C MET A 81 -1.11 12.42 1.83
N ILE A 82 -1.59 12.93 2.97
CA ILE A 82 -1.18 12.44 4.27
C ILE A 82 -1.52 10.96 4.40
N GLN A 83 -2.70 10.55 3.95
CA GLN A 83 -3.11 9.15 3.91
C GLN A 83 -2.19 8.32 3.01
N LEU A 84 -1.90 8.78 1.78
CA LEU A 84 -1.00 8.07 0.87
C LEU A 84 0.42 7.90 1.47
N ARG A 85 0.96 8.93 2.12
CA ARG A 85 2.25 8.86 2.84
C ARG A 85 2.21 7.87 3.99
N ARG A 86 1.11 7.82 4.74
CA ARG A 86 0.91 6.84 5.81
C ARG A 86 0.88 5.42 5.24
N MET A 87 0.12 5.20 4.16
CA MET A 87 0.03 3.91 3.48
C MET A 87 1.37 3.42 2.98
N ARG A 88 2.22 4.31 2.46
CA ARG A 88 3.58 3.97 2.07
C ARG A 88 4.41 3.43 3.23
N ARG A 89 4.32 4.03 4.41
CA ARG A 89 5.04 3.56 5.60
C ARG A 89 4.59 2.17 5.99
N ILE A 90 3.28 1.94 6.00
CA ILE A 90 2.69 0.63 6.32
C ILE A 90 3.13 -0.42 5.30
N PHE A 91 3.10 -0.08 4.00
CA PHE A 91 3.57 -0.96 2.94
C PHE A 91 5.03 -1.36 3.12
N LYS A 92 5.93 -0.39 3.32
CA LYS A 92 7.35 -0.68 3.55
C LYS A 92 7.58 -1.52 4.80
N GLU A 93 6.81 -1.28 5.87
CA GLU A 93 6.89 -2.06 7.10
C GLU A 93 6.45 -3.52 6.87
N ALA A 94 5.35 -3.74 6.14
CA ALA A 94 4.86 -5.07 5.78
C ALA A 94 5.85 -5.83 4.87
N ASP A 95 6.39 -5.14 3.86
CA ASP A 95 7.32 -5.69 2.89
C ASP A 95 8.66 -6.08 3.55
N SER A 96 9.20 -5.19 4.39
CA SER A 96 10.39 -5.49 5.20
C SER A 96 10.16 -6.66 6.13
N LEU A 97 9.00 -6.73 6.80
CA LEU A 97 8.70 -7.82 7.71
C LEU A 97 8.54 -9.15 6.96
N LEU A 98 7.91 -9.15 5.78
CA LEU A 98 7.82 -10.35 4.94
C LEU A 98 9.20 -10.83 4.50
N SER A 99 10.09 -9.92 4.09
CA SER A 99 11.49 -10.26 3.82
C SER A 99 12.17 -10.90 5.03
N ASP A 100 11.99 -10.33 6.24
CA ASP A 100 12.60 -10.87 7.45
C ASP A 100 12.02 -12.24 7.83
N VAL A 101 10.72 -12.46 7.63
CA VAL A 101 10.06 -13.76 7.82
C VAL A 101 10.56 -14.79 6.81
N LEU A 102 10.77 -14.43 5.55
CA LEU A 102 11.36 -15.30 4.53
C LEU A 102 12.82 -15.66 4.86
N LYS A 103 13.62 -14.68 5.31
CA LYS A 103 15.00 -14.93 5.78
C LYS A 103 15.00 -15.85 6.99
N GLY A 104 14.14 -15.57 7.97
CA GLY A 104 13.97 -16.41 9.15
C GLY A 104 13.48 -17.81 8.80
N MET A 105 12.76 -17.98 7.69
CA MET A 105 12.39 -19.30 7.18
C MET A 105 13.59 -20.02 6.56
N ALA A 106 14.50 -19.30 5.89
CA ALA A 106 15.70 -19.88 5.28
C ALA A 106 16.85 -20.14 6.27
N SER A 107 16.91 -19.41 7.38
CA SER A 107 18.05 -19.35 8.30
C SER A 107 18.12 -20.50 9.30
N LEU A 108 17.72 -21.70 8.91
CA LEU A 108 17.78 -22.77 9.89
C LEU A 108 19.18 -23.35 9.97
N GLU A 109 19.57 -23.66 11.19
CA GLU A 109 20.86 -24.24 11.45
C GLU A 109 20.80 -25.74 11.19
N GLU A 110 21.94 -26.34 10.81
CA GLU A 110 22.04 -27.79 10.64
C GLU A 110 21.52 -28.53 11.89
N GLU A 111 21.73 -27.96 13.07
CA GLU A 111 21.28 -28.47 14.36
C GLU A 111 19.73 -28.49 14.51
N ASP A 112 19.01 -27.69 13.74
CA ASP A 112 17.54 -27.66 13.73
C ASP A 112 16.94 -28.80 12.88
N TYR A 113 17.71 -29.36 11.94
CA TYR A 113 17.26 -30.38 10.98
C TYR A 113 17.86 -31.74 11.25
N PHE A 114 19.11 -31.77 11.69
CA PHE A 114 19.96 -32.91 11.44
C PHE A 114 20.27 -33.70 12.69
N LEU A 115 20.35 -34.98 12.41
CA LEU A 115 20.68 -36.01 13.35
C LEU A 115 22.20 -36.14 13.32
N ASP A 116 22.83 -36.26 14.49
CA ASP A 116 24.24 -36.64 14.56
C ASP A 116 24.41 -38.09 14.05
N VAL A 117 24.61 -38.23 12.73
CA VAL A 117 24.71 -39.52 12.02
C VAL A 117 25.92 -40.34 12.48
N SER A 118 26.87 -39.71 13.19
CA SER A 118 28.04 -40.37 13.78
C SER A 118 27.67 -41.36 14.89
N GLN A 119 26.46 -41.26 15.45
CA GLN A 119 25.96 -42.16 16.49
C GLN A 119 25.54 -43.54 15.96
N PHE A 120 25.59 -43.77 14.63
CA PHE A 120 25.19 -45.04 14.01
C PHE A 120 26.40 -45.88 13.60
N SER A 121 26.43 -47.11 14.12
CA SER A 121 27.46 -48.11 13.82
C SER A 121 27.12 -49.02 12.63
N ASP A 122 25.93 -48.90 12.07
CA ASP A 122 25.39 -49.78 11.02
C ASP A 122 25.26 -49.00 9.70
N VAL A 123 25.82 -49.54 8.62
CA VAL A 123 25.95 -48.89 7.31
C VAL A 123 24.57 -48.69 6.67
N GLU A 124 23.70 -49.71 6.70
CA GLU A 124 22.36 -49.61 6.10
C GLU A 124 21.52 -48.56 6.84
N LYS A 125 21.64 -48.50 8.17
CA LYS A 125 20.95 -47.47 8.99
C LYS A 125 21.48 -46.06 8.73
N ARG A 126 22.73 -45.93 8.30
CA ARG A 126 23.33 -44.63 7.95
C ARG A 126 22.80 -44.14 6.61
N GLU A 127 22.89 -44.94 5.55
CA GLU A 127 22.40 -44.58 4.21
C GLU A 127 20.91 -44.20 4.22
N ALA A 128 20.15 -44.97 4.97
CA ALA A 128 18.71 -44.85 5.06
C ALA A 128 18.27 -43.60 5.90
N ARG A 129 19.14 -43.10 6.79
CA ARG A 129 18.97 -41.80 7.47
C ARG A 129 19.41 -40.63 6.60
N GLU A 130 20.50 -40.78 5.85
CA GLU A 130 20.94 -39.79 4.87
C GLU A 130 19.82 -39.55 3.82
N GLU A 131 19.12 -40.61 3.37
CA GLU A 131 17.98 -40.48 2.45
C GLU A 131 16.82 -39.65 3.05
N LEU A 132 16.48 -39.89 4.32
CA LEU A 132 15.44 -39.14 5.03
C LEU A 132 15.86 -37.67 5.23
N GLU A 133 17.12 -37.44 5.56
CA GLU A 133 17.74 -36.12 5.66
C GLU A 133 17.61 -35.33 4.35
N TRP A 134 17.96 -35.93 3.23
CA TRP A 134 17.80 -35.34 1.90
C TRP A 134 16.34 -35.03 1.57
N ALA A 135 15.40 -35.91 1.93
CA ALA A 135 13.98 -35.68 1.73
C ALA A 135 13.47 -34.47 2.56
N MET A 136 13.97 -34.30 3.79
CA MET A 136 13.63 -33.15 4.64
C MET A 136 14.12 -31.83 4.04
N VAL A 137 15.38 -31.80 3.61
CA VAL A 137 15.96 -30.65 2.92
C VAL A 137 15.12 -30.30 1.69
N PHE A 138 14.78 -31.31 0.87
CA PHE A 138 13.98 -31.10 -0.33
C PHE A 138 12.60 -30.48 -0.05
N VAL A 139 11.85 -31.01 0.91
CA VAL A 139 10.52 -30.47 1.28
C VAL A 139 10.64 -29.04 1.78
N HIS A 140 11.60 -28.78 2.67
CA HIS A 140 11.82 -27.47 3.25
C HIS A 140 12.22 -26.42 2.19
N THR A 141 13.19 -26.76 1.35
CA THR A 141 13.65 -25.91 0.26
C THR A 141 12.53 -25.64 -0.75
N SER A 142 11.70 -26.63 -1.07
CA SER A 142 10.53 -26.45 -1.94
C SER A 142 9.51 -25.48 -1.36
N CYS A 143 9.25 -25.54 -0.04
CA CYS A 143 8.39 -24.57 0.63
C CYS A 143 8.96 -23.16 0.57
N ILE A 144 10.25 -22.97 0.85
CA ILE A 144 10.91 -21.66 0.74
C ILE A 144 10.79 -21.10 -0.67
N PHE A 145 11.11 -21.90 -1.68
CA PHE A 145 11.01 -21.45 -3.08
C PHE A 145 9.59 -21.03 -3.43
N GLY A 146 8.57 -21.80 -3.02
CA GLY A 146 7.18 -21.43 -3.23
C GLY A 146 6.79 -20.11 -2.56
N PHE A 147 7.28 -19.84 -1.34
CA PHE A 147 7.03 -18.56 -0.66
C PHE A 147 7.80 -17.40 -1.27
N GLN A 148 9.04 -17.62 -1.72
CA GLN A 148 9.84 -16.62 -2.43
C GLN A 148 9.20 -16.27 -3.77
N GLU A 149 8.69 -17.24 -4.52
CA GLU A 149 7.97 -17.01 -5.78
C GLU A 149 6.70 -16.17 -5.56
N LYS A 150 5.90 -16.50 -4.52
CA LYS A 150 4.75 -15.69 -4.11
C LYS A 150 5.16 -14.27 -3.75
N HIS A 151 6.26 -14.08 -3.03
CA HIS A 151 6.78 -12.75 -2.68
C HIS A 151 7.23 -11.96 -3.93
N SER A 152 7.97 -12.60 -4.84
CA SER A 152 8.38 -11.99 -6.12
C SER A 152 7.20 -11.62 -7.02
N SER A 153 6.03 -12.25 -6.84
CA SER A 153 4.81 -11.88 -7.55
C SER A 153 4.16 -10.58 -7.06
N PHE A 154 4.59 -10.05 -5.91
CA PHE A 154 4.07 -8.79 -5.40
C PHE A 154 4.68 -7.61 -6.13
N GLY A 155 3.83 -6.67 -6.52
CA GLY A 155 4.25 -5.42 -7.15
C GLY A 155 5.06 -4.54 -6.21
N GLU A 156 5.85 -3.67 -6.81
CA GLU A 156 6.51 -2.57 -6.13
C GLU A 156 5.50 -1.50 -5.70
N PHE A 157 5.88 -0.69 -4.72
CA PHE A 157 5.06 0.45 -4.32
C PHE A 157 5.00 1.47 -5.49
N PRO A 158 3.82 1.82 -5.99
CA PRO A 158 3.68 2.56 -7.26
C PRO A 158 4.01 4.06 -7.17
N PHE A 159 4.65 4.52 -6.08
CA PHE A 159 4.83 5.95 -5.82
C PHE A 159 6.18 6.26 -5.12
N HIS A 160 7.04 7.02 -5.79
CA HIS A 160 8.36 7.40 -5.29
C HIS A 160 8.28 8.65 -4.39
N TYR A 161 9.31 8.91 -3.57
CA TYR A 161 9.28 10.06 -2.65
C TYR A 161 9.42 11.39 -3.39
N ASP A 162 10.12 11.32 -4.53
CA ASP A 162 10.47 12.43 -5.39
C ASP A 162 9.49 12.60 -6.53
N ASP A 163 8.34 11.90 -6.49
CA ASP A 163 7.22 12.23 -7.35
C ASP A 163 6.75 13.63 -6.92
N GLU A 164 7.30 14.65 -7.59
CA GLU A 164 6.88 16.04 -7.47
C GLU A 164 5.38 16.07 -7.73
N TRP A 165 4.62 16.18 -6.65
CA TRP A 165 3.20 16.40 -6.81
C TRP A 165 3.02 17.75 -7.45
N PRO A 166 2.34 17.83 -8.61
CA PRO A 166 2.08 19.11 -9.23
C PRO A 166 1.43 20.01 -8.19
N ASN A 167 1.90 21.25 -8.13
CA ASN A 167 1.38 22.19 -7.15
C ASN A 167 -0.14 22.31 -7.36
N SER A 168 -0.93 21.82 -6.41
CA SER A 168 -2.41 21.72 -6.55
C SER A 168 -3.05 23.09 -6.76
N ASP A 169 -2.29 24.15 -6.44
CA ASP A 169 -2.63 25.52 -6.77
C ASP A 169 -2.94 25.70 -8.26
N SER A 170 -2.27 25.00 -9.18
CA SER A 170 -2.42 25.13 -10.64
C SER A 170 -3.63 24.41 -11.25
N TRP A 171 -4.32 23.53 -10.50
CA TRP A 171 -5.39 22.71 -11.07
C TRP A 171 -6.73 23.44 -11.12
N SER A 172 -7.53 23.07 -12.14
CA SER A 172 -8.96 23.37 -12.17
C SER A 172 -9.70 22.56 -11.10
N ILE A 173 -10.96 22.92 -10.82
CA ILE A 173 -11.79 22.19 -9.86
C ILE A 173 -12.00 20.74 -10.30
N ALA A 174 -12.29 20.51 -11.59
CA ALA A 174 -12.50 19.17 -12.14
C ALA A 174 -11.23 18.32 -12.04
N ASP A 175 -10.07 18.88 -12.42
CA ASP A 175 -8.79 18.17 -12.31
C ASP A 175 -8.47 17.83 -10.85
N THR A 176 -8.79 18.74 -9.92
CA THR A 176 -8.56 18.51 -8.48
C THR A 176 -9.39 17.34 -7.97
N ILE A 177 -10.66 17.23 -8.37
CA ILE A 177 -11.53 16.11 -8.02
C ILE A 177 -10.98 14.80 -8.60
N GLU A 178 -10.59 14.80 -9.87
CA GLU A 178 -10.02 13.61 -10.53
C GLU A 178 -8.74 13.12 -9.81
N GLN A 179 -7.85 14.04 -9.40
CA GLN A 179 -6.66 13.67 -8.65
C GLN A 179 -6.98 13.08 -7.26
N ILE A 180 -7.98 13.62 -6.55
CA ILE A 180 -8.43 13.06 -5.27
C ILE A 180 -8.92 11.62 -5.46
N GLU A 181 -9.75 11.37 -6.48
CA GLU A 181 -10.26 10.02 -6.77
C GLU A 181 -9.12 9.05 -7.13
N LYS A 182 -8.16 9.52 -7.92
CA LYS A 182 -6.96 8.75 -8.25
C LYS A 182 -6.16 8.38 -7.00
N ILE A 183 -5.93 9.32 -6.07
CA ILE A 183 -5.24 9.04 -4.80
C ILE A 183 -6.01 8.01 -3.98
N LYS A 184 -7.34 8.15 -3.85
CA LYS A 184 -8.18 7.20 -3.11
C LYS A 184 -8.08 5.79 -3.69
N SER A 185 -8.16 5.66 -5.02
CA SER A 185 -7.99 4.37 -5.71
C SER A 185 -6.60 3.74 -5.48
N MET A 186 -5.55 4.56 -5.48
CA MET A 186 -4.19 4.10 -5.14
C MET A 186 -4.11 3.60 -3.70
N VAL A 187 -4.68 4.34 -2.74
CA VAL A 187 -4.73 3.94 -1.32
C VAL A 187 -5.39 2.58 -1.15
N ASP A 188 -6.53 2.34 -1.79
CA ASP A 188 -7.25 1.06 -1.74
C ASP A 188 -6.45 -0.10 -2.35
N THR A 189 -5.71 0.17 -3.42
CA THR A 189 -4.86 -0.82 -4.08
C THR A 189 -3.68 -1.18 -3.18
N ILE A 190 -3.00 -0.18 -2.63
CA ILE A 190 -1.89 -0.38 -1.68
C ILE A 190 -2.36 -1.16 -0.46
N TRP A 191 -3.56 -0.85 0.07
CA TRP A 191 -4.08 -1.55 1.23
C TRP A 191 -4.32 -3.04 0.96
N ARG A 192 -4.90 -3.37 -0.19
CA ARG A 192 -5.07 -4.77 -0.62
C ARG A 192 -3.73 -5.51 -0.70
N ASP A 193 -2.70 -4.86 -1.23
CA ASP A 193 -1.37 -5.46 -1.29
C ASP A 193 -0.69 -5.61 0.08
N VAL A 194 -0.95 -4.69 1.03
CA VAL A 194 -0.54 -4.85 2.43
C VAL A 194 -1.20 -6.07 3.05
N LEU A 195 -2.50 -6.25 2.85
CA LEU A 195 -3.25 -7.41 3.37
C LEU A 195 -2.72 -8.73 2.78
N ARG A 196 -2.45 -8.78 1.47
CA ARG A 196 -1.86 -9.96 0.83
C ARG A 196 -0.50 -10.33 1.40
N ARG A 197 0.36 -9.34 1.69
CA ARG A 197 1.64 -9.55 2.37
C ARG A 197 1.46 -10.07 3.79
N ALA A 198 0.53 -9.49 4.55
CA ALA A 198 0.19 -9.93 5.89
C ALA A 198 -0.34 -11.37 5.91
N ASP A 199 -1.18 -11.74 4.94
CA ASP A 199 -1.68 -13.12 4.80
C ASP A 199 -0.55 -14.09 4.48
N LEU A 200 0.39 -13.72 3.61
CA LEU A 200 1.57 -14.53 3.32
C LEU A 200 2.48 -14.70 4.55
N ILE A 201 2.68 -13.63 5.33
CA ILE A 201 3.39 -13.72 6.61
C ILE A 201 2.68 -14.72 7.53
N ARG A 202 1.36 -14.61 7.68
CA ARG A 202 0.57 -15.53 8.51
C ARG A 202 0.66 -16.97 8.01
N GLU A 203 0.63 -17.20 6.70
CA GLU A 203 0.82 -18.51 6.07
C GLU A 203 2.19 -19.09 6.41
N ILE A 204 3.27 -18.32 6.19
CA ILE A 204 4.64 -18.75 6.50
C ILE A 204 4.79 -19.04 8.00
N MET A 205 4.31 -18.14 8.86
CA MET A 205 4.35 -18.32 10.30
C MET A 205 3.57 -19.57 10.74
N ASN A 206 2.41 -19.83 10.15
CA ASN A 206 1.66 -21.05 10.42
C ASN A 206 2.39 -22.29 9.92
N VAL A 207 3.00 -22.29 8.73
CA VAL A 207 3.74 -23.46 8.23
C VAL A 207 4.93 -23.77 9.13
N LYS A 208 5.71 -22.75 9.53
CA LYS A 208 6.85 -22.94 10.42
C LYS A 208 6.44 -23.37 11.83
N MET A 209 5.34 -22.82 12.35
CA MET A 209 4.88 -23.07 13.73
C MET A 209 3.98 -24.29 13.91
N ARG A 210 3.23 -24.73 12.88
CA ARG A 210 2.19 -25.78 12.99
C ARG A 210 2.67 -27.20 12.69
N ASP A 211 3.95 -27.50 12.89
CA ASP A 211 4.48 -28.85 12.69
C ASP A 211 4.22 -29.43 11.28
N ILE A 212 3.82 -28.67 10.25
CA ILE A 212 3.47 -29.25 8.93
C ILE A 212 4.68 -29.95 8.29
N PRO A 213 5.89 -29.34 8.25
CA PRO A 213 7.11 -30.05 7.86
C PRO A 213 7.33 -31.28 8.74
N ARG A 214 7.13 -31.17 10.06
CA ARG A 214 7.28 -32.27 11.03
C ARG A 214 6.27 -33.40 10.81
N CYS A 215 5.03 -33.13 10.40
CA CYS A 215 4.01 -34.13 10.08
C CYS A 215 4.36 -34.90 8.81
N LEU A 216 4.89 -34.21 7.80
CA LEU A 216 5.43 -34.85 6.60
C LEU A 216 6.68 -35.69 6.94
N VAL A 217 7.57 -35.16 7.77
CA VAL A 217 8.74 -35.89 8.30
C VAL A 217 8.33 -37.13 9.08
N ILE A 218 7.35 -37.01 9.98
CA ILE A 218 6.80 -38.14 10.75
C ILE A 218 6.19 -39.18 9.82
N SER A 219 5.50 -38.76 8.75
CA SER A 219 4.92 -39.67 7.77
C SER A 219 6.01 -40.42 6.99
N SER A 220 7.04 -39.72 6.52
CA SER A 220 8.20 -40.34 5.86
C SER A 220 8.98 -41.26 6.81
N ALA A 221 9.18 -40.84 8.06
CA ALA A 221 9.83 -41.64 9.10
C ALA A 221 9.03 -42.91 9.43
N LYS A 222 7.69 -42.83 9.37
CA LYS A 222 6.81 -43.99 9.54
C LYS A 222 6.92 -44.96 8.37
N GLU A 223 6.87 -44.49 7.13
CA GLU A 223 7.08 -45.35 5.95
C GLU A 223 8.46 -46.02 6.00
N PHE A 224 9.46 -45.27 6.42
CA PHE A 224 10.81 -45.76 6.60
C PHE A 224 10.90 -46.86 7.66
N ASP A 225 10.35 -46.61 8.86
CA ASP A 225 10.26 -47.58 9.94
C ASP A 225 9.53 -48.85 9.46
N GLU A 226 8.47 -48.71 8.66
CA GLU A 226 7.70 -49.81 8.10
C GLU A 226 8.47 -50.65 7.08
N ARG A 227 9.30 -50.03 6.23
CA ARG A 227 10.15 -50.73 5.25
C ARG A 227 11.31 -51.48 5.91
N ASN A 228 11.80 -51.02 7.05
CA ASN A 228 13.00 -51.55 7.73
C ASN A 228 12.70 -52.42 8.97
N LYS A 229 11.45 -52.90 9.12
CA LYS A 229 10.98 -53.70 10.28
C LYS A 229 11.76 -54.99 10.57
N SER A 230 12.65 -55.45 9.69
CA SER A 230 13.44 -56.67 9.90
C SER A 230 14.55 -56.51 10.94
N GLU A 231 14.87 -55.29 11.38
CA GLU A 231 15.94 -55.07 12.34
C GLU A 231 15.58 -54.04 13.40
N THR A 232 15.07 -54.47 14.56
CA THR A 232 15.70 -54.08 15.86
C THR A 232 15.05 -54.73 17.07
N LYS A 233 15.94 -55.11 18.00
CA LYS A 233 15.69 -55.60 19.35
C LYS A 233 15.09 -54.49 20.24
N GLU A 234 14.36 -54.96 21.26
CA GLU A 234 13.56 -54.36 22.34
C GLU A 234 13.94 -53.00 23.00
N ASN A 235 14.92 -52.21 22.54
CA ASN A 235 15.35 -51.00 23.29
C ASN A 235 15.77 -49.79 22.44
N ARG A 236 15.16 -49.55 21.27
CA ARG A 236 15.42 -48.33 20.47
C ARG A 236 14.16 -47.48 20.31
N LEU A 237 14.29 -46.17 20.55
CA LEU A 237 13.30 -45.15 20.14
C LEU A 237 13.02 -45.30 18.64
N SER A 238 11.75 -45.35 18.23
CA SER A 238 11.38 -45.36 16.80
C SER A 238 11.75 -44.04 16.13
N HIS A 239 11.98 -44.04 14.81
CA HIS A 239 12.26 -42.78 14.09
C HIS A 239 11.07 -41.81 14.22
N VAL A 240 9.84 -42.34 14.18
CA VAL A 240 8.63 -41.58 14.49
C VAL A 240 8.69 -40.91 15.86
N GLU A 241 9.03 -41.65 16.92
CA GLU A 241 9.09 -41.11 18.29
C GLU A 241 10.21 -40.08 18.45
N TYR A 242 11.32 -40.23 17.72
CA TYR A 242 12.41 -39.26 17.68
C TYR A 242 12.00 -37.94 16.99
N TYR A 243 11.50 -37.99 15.75
CA TYR A 243 11.06 -36.79 15.02
C TYR A 243 9.80 -36.16 15.64
N SER A 244 8.97 -36.97 16.32
CA SER A 244 7.87 -36.49 17.16
C SER A 244 8.35 -35.79 18.43
N ASN A 245 9.64 -35.77 18.74
CA ASN A 245 10.20 -35.03 19.88
C ASN A 245 11.06 -33.81 19.46
N LEU A 246 11.31 -33.60 18.16
CA LEU A 246 11.93 -32.37 17.69
C LEU A 246 11.08 -31.16 18.07
N ARG A 247 11.72 -30.05 18.47
CA ARG A 247 10.98 -28.83 18.78
C ARG A 247 10.45 -28.23 17.48
N PRO A 248 9.23 -27.66 17.47
CA PRO A 248 8.76 -26.89 16.33
C PRO A 248 9.79 -25.80 16.01
N TYR A 249 10.07 -25.59 14.72
CA TYR A 249 10.95 -24.53 14.27
C TYR A 249 10.42 -23.18 14.75
N LYS A 250 11.19 -22.47 15.58
CA LYS A 250 10.78 -21.16 16.08
C LYS A 250 11.35 -20.07 15.19
N PHE A 251 10.58 -19.00 15.02
CA PHE A 251 11.16 -17.74 14.57
C PHE A 251 11.91 -17.10 15.73
N ASP A 252 12.88 -16.25 15.37
CA ASP A 252 13.45 -15.30 16.33
C ASP A 252 12.30 -14.54 17.02
N GLU A 253 12.38 -14.42 18.35
CA GLU A 253 11.42 -13.68 19.14
C GLU A 253 11.24 -12.25 18.62
N GLU A 254 12.28 -11.63 18.06
CA GLU A 254 12.19 -10.29 17.49
C GLU A 254 11.22 -10.25 16.30
N ILE A 255 11.29 -11.23 15.38
CA ILE A 255 10.39 -11.31 14.22
C ILE A 255 8.95 -11.50 14.69
N VAL A 256 8.73 -12.36 15.67
CA VAL A 256 7.39 -12.61 16.25
C VAL A 256 6.84 -11.35 16.91
N LYS A 257 7.66 -10.63 17.70
CA LYS A 257 7.28 -9.37 18.35
C LYS A 257 6.95 -8.29 17.32
N ARG A 258 7.72 -8.18 16.24
CA ARG A 258 7.48 -7.23 15.15
C ARG A 258 6.19 -7.55 14.39
N TRP A 259 5.93 -8.83 14.10
CA TRP A 259 4.66 -9.26 13.52
C TRP A 259 3.46 -8.96 14.41
N GLN A 260 3.55 -9.29 15.70
CA GLN A 260 2.46 -8.99 16.64
C GLN A 260 2.16 -7.50 16.69
N LYS A 261 3.21 -6.67 16.81
CA LYS A 261 3.09 -5.21 16.81
C LYS A 261 2.48 -4.67 15.50
N PHE A 262 2.87 -5.22 14.35
CA PHE A 262 2.30 -4.84 13.06
C PHE A 262 0.82 -5.22 12.98
N SER A 263 0.49 -6.47 13.34
CA SER A 263 -0.87 -7.01 13.35
C SER A 263 -1.80 -6.18 14.25
N ASP A 264 -1.40 -5.95 15.50
CA ASP A 264 -2.20 -5.22 16.49
C ASP A 264 -2.44 -3.76 16.09
N LYS A 265 -1.47 -3.16 15.37
CA LYS A 265 -1.50 -1.75 15.01
C LYS A 265 -2.30 -1.47 13.75
N TYR A 266 -2.26 -2.36 12.76
CA TYR A 266 -2.77 -2.05 11.42
C TYR A 266 -3.85 -3.01 10.94
N LEU A 267 -3.81 -4.29 11.30
CA LEU A 267 -4.72 -5.27 10.72
C LEU A 267 -6.10 -5.20 11.39
N PRO A 268 -7.18 -5.51 10.64
CA PRO A 268 -8.50 -5.69 11.24
C PRO A 268 -8.43 -6.77 12.32
N LYS A 269 -9.11 -6.54 13.45
CA LYS A 269 -9.27 -7.57 14.47
C LYS A 269 -10.42 -8.49 14.05
N GLU A 270 -10.15 -9.79 14.04
CA GLU A 270 -11.16 -10.83 13.89
C GLU A 270 -12.07 -10.90 15.13
#